data_AF-B6IFB9-F1
#
_entry.id   AF-B6IFB9-F1
#
_cell.length_a   1.000
_cell.length_b   1.000
_cell.length_c   1.000
_cell.angle_alpha   90.00
_cell.angle_beta   90.00
_cell.angle_gamma   90.00
#
_symmetry.space_group_name_H-M   'P 1'
#
loop_
_entity.id
_entity.type
_entity.pdbx_description
1 polymer ?
#
loop_
_entity_poly.entity_id
_entity_poly.type
_entity_poly.pdbx_seq_one_letter_code
_entity_poly.pdbx_strand_id
1 'polypeptide(L)'
;MSTWPMEQSNRRRTALMTVFGWTDGYTNVSAALDQSHASLSGVNQGTGTPENCLSASRIYGTSQTINDVPCDDTRSQWGVVCGYQLI
;
A
#
# COMPACT_ATOMS: atom_id res chain seq x y z
N MET A 1 -9.92 -11.61 -21.41
CA MET A 1 -8.59 -11.65 -20.77
C MET A 1 -7.78 -10.52 -21.38
N SER A 2 -7.76 -9.35 -20.75
CA SER A 2 -7.06 -8.18 -21.29
C SER A 2 -5.71 -8.06 -20.59
N THR A 3 -4.65 -8.21 -21.37
CA THR A 3 -3.25 -8.02 -20.98
C THR A 3 -2.96 -6.53 -20.85
N TRP A 4 -2.56 -6.06 -19.66
CA TRP A 4 -2.04 -4.71 -19.47
C TRP A 4 -0.60 -4.63 -19.98
N PRO A 5 -0.25 -3.69 -20.89
CA PRO A 5 1.13 -3.40 -21.20
C PRO A 5 1.68 -2.46 -20.11
N MET A 6 2.55 -2.98 -19.23
CA MET A 6 3.38 -2.13 -18.39
C MET A 6 4.46 -1.50 -19.26
N GLU A 7 4.17 -0.30 -19.78
CA GLU A 7 5.11 0.50 -20.54
C GLU A 7 6.18 1.05 -19.58
N GLN A 8 7.41 0.63 -19.85
CA GLN A 8 8.62 1.06 -19.16
C GLN A 8 8.83 2.56 -19.38
N SER A 9 8.68 3.38 -18.33
CA SER A 9 9.18 4.75 -18.33
C SER A 9 10.10 5.00 -17.14
N ASN A 10 11.35 5.27 -17.51
CA ASN A 10 12.39 5.95 -16.74
C ASN A 10 13.15 5.22 -15.62
N ARG A 11 14.29 4.65 -16.04
CA ARG A 11 15.48 4.50 -15.21
C ARG A 11 15.89 5.86 -14.62
N ARG A 12 15.85 5.98 -13.29
CA ARG A 12 16.89 6.62 -12.46
C ARG A 12 16.70 6.11 -11.02
N ARG A 13 17.71 5.42 -10.52
CA ARG A 13 17.79 4.89 -9.15
C ARG A 13 17.67 6.06 -8.18
N THR A 14 16.50 6.21 -7.59
CA THR A 14 16.21 7.02 -6.41
C THR A 14 15.47 6.07 -5.48
N ALA A 15 15.79 6.11 -4.19
CA ALA A 15 15.40 5.16 -3.14
C ALA A 15 14.10 4.38 -3.40
N LEU A 16 14.11 3.08 -3.11
CA LEU A 16 12.98 2.15 -3.10
C LEU A 16 11.70 2.81 -2.52
N MET A 17 10.99 3.58 -3.33
CA MET A 17 9.61 3.93 -3.07
C MET A 17 8.85 2.65 -3.30
N THR A 18 8.29 2.09 -2.26
CA THR A 18 7.30 1.02 -2.37
C THR A 18 6.14 1.59 -3.18
N VAL A 19 6.12 1.37 -4.49
CA VAL A 19 5.09 1.91 -5.38
C VAL A 19 3.87 1.02 -5.23
N PHE A 20 2.97 1.39 -4.32
CA PHE A 20 1.65 0.78 -4.24
C PHE A 20 0.78 1.26 -5.39
N GLY A 21 0.08 0.32 -6.02
CA GLY A 21 -0.95 0.61 -7.01
C GLY A 21 -2.32 0.26 -6.46
N TRP A 22 -3.33 1.04 -6.83
CA TRP A 22 -4.72 0.75 -6.51
C TRP A 22 -5.28 -0.31 -7.47
N THR A 23 -6.00 -1.29 -6.92
CA THR A 23 -6.52 -2.44 -7.68
C THR A 23 -7.72 -2.09 -8.56
N ASP A 24 -8.33 -0.93 -8.35
CA ASP A 24 -9.57 -0.52 -9.02
C ASP A 24 -9.35 0.10 -10.41
N GLY A 25 -8.10 0.42 -10.76
CA GLY A 25 -7.72 0.95 -12.07
C GLY A 25 -8.15 2.41 -12.34
N TYR A 26 -8.81 3.09 -11.39
CA TYR A 26 -9.23 4.48 -11.55
C TYR A 26 -8.75 5.39 -10.41
N THR A 27 -8.39 4.85 -9.24
CA THR A 27 -7.78 5.63 -8.17
C THR A 27 -6.31 5.90 -8.51
N ASN A 28 -5.95 7.18 -8.61
CA ASN A 28 -4.59 7.64 -8.92
C ASN A 28 -4.00 8.55 -7.82
N VAL A 29 -4.72 8.69 -6.71
CA VAL A 29 -4.32 9.57 -5.60
C VAL A 29 -3.27 8.87 -4.73
N SER A 30 -2.14 9.53 -4.51
CA SER A 30 -1.08 9.04 -3.62
C SER A 30 -1.13 9.62 -2.21
N ALA A 31 -1.95 10.65 -1.97
CA ALA A 31 -1.98 11.36 -0.68
C ALA A 31 -2.29 10.44 0.53
N ALA A 32 -3.07 9.38 0.32
CA ALA A 32 -3.32 8.38 1.36
C ALA A 32 -2.08 7.57 1.77
N LEU A 33 -1.05 7.54 0.90
CA LEU A 33 0.19 6.80 1.10
C LEU A 33 1.32 7.70 1.63
N ASP A 34 1.06 8.99 1.86
CA ASP A 34 2.02 9.90 2.46
C ASP A 34 2.31 9.50 3.91
N GLN A 35 3.53 9.80 4.38
CA GLN A 35 3.99 9.40 5.72
C GLN A 35 3.15 9.96 6.88
N SER A 36 2.33 10.99 6.65
CA SER A 36 1.37 11.48 7.65
C SER A 36 0.18 10.53 7.86
N HIS A 37 -0.10 9.66 6.91
CA HIS A 37 -1.27 8.76 6.89
C HIS A 37 -0.90 7.29 6.91
N ALA A 38 0.23 6.94 6.28
CA ALA A 38 0.67 5.56 6.13
C ALA A 38 2.07 5.32 6.74
N SER A 39 2.23 4.16 7.38
CA SER A 39 3.53 3.57 7.72
C SER A 39 3.82 2.50 6.69
N LEU A 40 4.83 2.71 5.84
CA LEU A 40 5.17 1.83 4.72
C LEU A 40 6.64 1.42 4.83
N SER A 41 6.90 0.14 5.10
CA SER A 41 8.26 -0.38 5.34
C SER A 41 8.76 -1.35 4.24
N GLY A 42 7.84 -1.93 3.50
CA GLY A 42 8.00 -3.03 2.55
C GLY A 42 8.20 -4.41 3.20
N VAL A 43 8.42 -4.47 4.52
CA VAL A 43 8.85 -5.70 5.20
C VAL A 43 8.56 -5.65 6.69
N ASN A 44 8.02 -6.74 7.21
CA ASN A 44 7.82 -6.88 8.63
C ASN A 44 9.16 -6.89 9.37
N GLN A 45 9.40 -5.92 10.25
CA GLN A 45 10.69 -5.80 10.93
C GLN A 45 11.00 -6.96 11.89
N GLY A 46 9.98 -7.66 12.39
CA GLY A 46 10.17 -8.79 13.32
C GLY A 46 10.44 -10.11 12.61
N THR A 47 9.82 -10.33 11.45
CA THR A 47 9.87 -11.63 10.74
C THR A 47 10.62 -11.60 9.42
N GLY A 48 10.89 -10.42 8.85
CA GLY A 48 11.44 -10.28 7.50
C GLY A 48 10.46 -10.63 6.37
N THR A 49 9.19 -10.84 6.69
CA THR A 49 8.16 -11.19 5.70
C THR A 49 7.86 -9.98 4.81
N PRO A 50 7.84 -10.12 3.48
CA PRO A 50 7.44 -9.04 2.58
C PRO A 50 6.01 -8.55 2.85
N GLU A 51 5.82 -7.23 2.86
CA GLU A 51 4.55 -6.56 3.15
C GLU A 51 4.09 -5.79 1.91
N ASN A 52 3.28 -6.45 1.07
CA ASN A 52 2.90 -5.96 -0.26
C ASN A 52 1.41 -5.60 -0.38
N CYS A 53 0.64 -5.70 0.70
CA CYS A 53 -0.77 -5.34 0.74
C CYS A 53 -1.00 -4.18 1.71
N LEU A 54 -2.02 -3.36 1.45
CA LEU A 54 -2.39 -2.26 2.33
C LEU A 54 -3.61 -2.64 3.17
N SER A 55 -3.61 -2.17 4.41
CA SER A 55 -4.73 -2.37 5.32
C SER A 55 -4.97 -1.12 6.16
N ALA A 56 -6.22 -0.94 6.60
CA ALA A 56 -6.52 -0.03 7.68
C ALA A 56 -6.09 -0.69 9.00
N SER A 57 -5.17 -0.07 9.71
CA SER A 57 -4.43 -0.72 10.79
C SER A 57 -4.29 0.19 11.99
N ARG A 58 -4.23 -0.43 13.17
CA ARG A 58 -3.75 0.26 14.36
C ARG A 58 -2.22 0.25 14.36
N ILE A 59 -1.60 1.40 14.23
CA ILE A 59 -0.15 1.54 14.36
C ILE A 59 0.16 2.22 15.69
N TYR A 60 0.86 1.52 16.58
CA TYR A 60 1.10 2.01 17.95
C TYR A 60 2.10 3.18 17.96
N GLY A 61 1.77 4.24 18.70
CA GLY A 61 2.67 5.39 18.90
C GLY A 61 2.64 6.43 17.77
N THR A 62 1.69 6.33 16.83
CA THR A 62 1.55 7.20 15.67
C THR A 62 0.07 7.45 15.36
N SER A 63 -0.22 8.52 14.61
CA SER A 63 -1.54 8.84 14.07
C SER A 63 -1.81 8.22 12.70
N GLN A 64 -0.84 7.52 12.11
CA GLN A 64 -0.99 6.80 10.85
C GLN A 64 -2.03 5.69 11.00
N THR A 65 -2.81 5.47 9.95
CA THR A 65 -3.93 4.49 9.94
C THR A 65 -3.86 3.49 8.81
N ILE A 66 -2.89 3.64 7.89
CA ILE A 66 -2.62 2.70 6.81
C ILE A 66 -1.28 2.05 7.05
N ASN A 67 -1.21 0.72 6.97
CA ASN A 67 0.04 -0.04 7.07
C ASN A 67 0.18 -0.95 5.86
N ASP A 68 1.42 -1.17 5.43
CA ASP A 68 1.75 -2.30 4.59
C ASP A 68 1.82 -3.58 5.42
N VAL A 69 1.28 -4.67 4.90
CA VAL A 69 1.12 -5.93 5.63
C VAL A 69 1.35 -7.11 4.68
N PRO A 70 1.65 -8.31 5.22
CA PRO A 70 1.52 -9.53 4.44
C PRO A 70 0.07 -9.65 3.95
N CYS A 71 -0.11 -10.09 2.70
CA CYS A 71 -1.44 -10.13 2.09
C CYS A 71 -2.43 -11.11 2.77
N ASP A 72 -1.92 -12.00 3.61
CA ASP A 72 -2.67 -12.97 4.40
C ASP A 72 -2.75 -12.60 5.91
N ASP A 73 -2.35 -11.38 6.30
CA ASP A 73 -2.39 -10.96 7.70
C ASP A 73 -3.82 -10.66 8.20
N THR A 74 -4.10 -11.16 9.41
CA THR A 74 -5.39 -11.06 10.10
C THR A 74 -5.27 -10.57 11.55
N ARG A 75 -4.06 -10.36 12.07
CA ARG A 75 -3.84 -10.29 13.53
C ARG A 75 -3.75 -8.86 14.10
N SER A 76 -3.66 -7.83 13.26
CA SER A 76 -3.56 -6.42 13.72
C SER A 76 -4.24 -5.41 12.80
N GLN A 77 -5.14 -5.89 11.95
CA GLN A 77 -5.84 -5.11 10.96
C GLN A 77 -7.24 -4.73 11.46
N TRP A 78 -7.62 -3.46 11.33
CA TRP A 78 -9.01 -3.03 11.51
C TRP A 78 -9.88 -3.48 10.34
N GLY A 79 -9.30 -3.60 9.15
CA GLY A 79 -9.95 -4.19 7.98
C GLY A 79 -9.51 -3.53 6.68
N VAL A 80 -10.37 -3.67 5.67
CA VAL A 80 -10.18 -3.08 4.34
C VAL A 80 -11.27 -2.06 4.05
N VAL A 81 -10.99 -1.14 3.12
CA VAL A 81 -11.95 -0.13 2.66
C VAL A 81 -12.34 -0.45 1.22
N CYS A 82 -13.64 -0.51 0.93
CA CYS A 82 -14.15 -0.64 -0.42
C CYS A 82 -14.46 0.76 -0.98
N GLY A 83 -13.79 1.15 -2.05
CA GLY A 83 -14.10 2.35 -2.83
C GLY A 83 -14.87 2.02 -4.10
N TYR A 84 -15.67 2.98 -4.58
CA TYR A 84 -16.33 2.90 -5.88
C TYR A 84 -16.34 4.28 -6.53
N GLN A 85 -16.27 4.33 -7.86
CA GLN A 85 -16.38 5.57 -8.60
C GLN A 85 -17.83 6.10 -8.51
N LEU A 86 -17.98 7.33 -8.02
CA LEU A 86 -19.25 8.06 -8.12
C LEU A 86 -19.36 8.61 -9.55
N ILE A 87 -20.47 8.28 -10.21
CA ILE A 87 -20.80 8.71 -11.57
C ILE A 87 -21.53 10.05 -11.58
#